data_AF-A0A1H7YDQ0-F1
#
_entry.id   AF-A0A1H7YDQ0-F1
#
_cell.length_a   1.000
_cell.length_b   1.000
_cell.length_c   1.000
_cell.angle_alpha   90.00
_cell.angle_beta   90.00
_cell.angle_gamma   90.00
#
_symmetry.space_group_name_H-M   'P 1'
#
loop_
_entity.id
_entity.type
_entity.pdbx_description
1 polymer ?
#
loop_
_entity_poly.entity_id
_entity_poly.type
_entity_poly.pdbx_seq_one_letter_code
_entity_poly.pdbx_strand_id
1 'polypeptide(L)'
;MENLLKKISLFQFILITGSVFGQVSVKRLNDPSIVAQHKRMVFQDWGDWRPYPKYFLGIQTNFAYATVWGIWAPKINRDYKDGEDIRPLKPTGVQNQRFAQLKFQEEEAKKIKAASDTIHKRSVQDFAHWTSATVDADPLWLLYYKRMLKPITEFPDTPQNFIEWRLKDLQTFETLSSTGALKRLQEELDLIKEKYSMSRSMDMPRGKRFIMYHETLIKWRKFVQELRKHNNKTTLLTDYKNILKNHSNFALPPAWTPSSDGQIVQNIMNHYKHRY
;
A
#
# COMPACT_ATOMS: atom_id res chain seq x y z
N MET A 1 -25.15 70.81 -10.47
CA MET A 1 -25.06 69.32 -10.48
C MET A 1 -24.39 68.78 -9.22
N GLU A 2 -23.21 69.27 -8.82
CA GLU A 2 -22.48 68.82 -7.61
C GLU A 2 -23.27 68.90 -6.29
N ASN A 3 -23.98 70.00 -6.05
CA ASN A 3 -24.76 70.18 -4.81
C ASN A 3 -25.97 69.23 -4.72
N LEU A 4 -26.48 68.75 -5.86
CA LEU A 4 -27.58 67.79 -5.89
C LEU A 4 -27.05 66.38 -5.56
N LEU A 5 -25.90 66.01 -6.13
CA LEU A 5 -25.23 64.73 -5.88
C LEU A 5 -24.78 64.60 -4.41
N LYS A 6 -24.25 65.67 -3.80
CA LYS A 6 -23.92 65.68 -2.36
C LYS A 6 -25.14 65.48 -1.47
N LYS A 7 -26.28 66.12 -1.80
CA LYS A 7 -27.53 65.95 -1.04
C LYS A 7 -28.09 64.54 -1.17
N ILE A 8 -28.04 63.94 -2.37
CA ILE A 8 -28.47 62.54 -2.60
C ILE A 8 -27.57 61.56 -1.85
N SER A 9 -26.25 61.76 -1.88
CA SER A 9 -25.30 60.94 -1.11
C SER A 9 -25.52 61.05 0.39
N LEU A 10 -25.77 62.26 0.91
CA LEU A 10 -26.09 62.48 2.33
C LEU A 10 -27.41 61.79 2.72
N PHE A 11 -28.42 61.85 1.85
CA PHE A 11 -29.71 61.20 2.06
C PHE A 11 -29.60 59.66 2.04
N GLN A 12 -28.80 59.12 1.13
CA GLN A 12 -28.45 57.69 1.11
C GLN A 12 -27.69 57.28 2.37
N PHE A 13 -26.75 58.11 2.86
CA PHE A 13 -26.01 57.83 4.08
C PHE A 13 -26.92 57.83 5.33
N ILE A 14 -27.89 58.75 5.39
CA ILE A 14 -28.90 58.79 6.46
C ILE A 14 -29.84 57.57 6.39
N LEU A 15 -30.24 57.14 5.20
CA LEU A 15 -31.05 55.93 5.02
C LEU A 15 -30.29 54.65 5.38
N ILE A 16 -28.99 54.57 5.07
CA ILE A 16 -28.15 53.43 5.42
C ILE A 16 -27.89 53.39 6.92
N THR A 17 -27.59 54.52 7.56
CA THR A 17 -27.41 54.57 9.02
C THR A 17 -28.71 54.24 9.76
N GLY A 18 -29.86 54.76 9.33
CA GLY A 18 -31.16 54.44 9.91
C GLY A 18 -31.57 52.96 9.79
N SER A 19 -31.21 52.31 8.67
CA SER A 19 -31.50 50.88 8.48
C SER A 19 -30.58 49.96 9.29
N VAL A 20 -29.34 50.36 9.57
CA VAL A 20 -28.40 49.61 10.42
C VAL A 20 -28.79 49.66 11.92
N PHE A 21 -29.33 50.77 12.42
CA PHE A 21 -29.77 50.86 13.83
C PHE A 21 -31.06 50.08 14.13
N GLY A 22 -31.89 49.80 13.13
CA GLY A 22 -33.14 49.05 13.30
C GLY A 22 -32.98 47.54 13.49
N GLN A 23 -31.81 46.96 13.16
CA GLN A 23 -31.61 45.50 13.10
C GLN A 23 -30.88 44.89 14.31
N VAL A 24 -30.43 45.67 15.30
CA VAL A 24 -29.49 45.18 16.34
C VAL A 24 -30.15 44.78 17.67
N SER A 25 -31.43 45.06 17.91
CA SER A 25 -32.09 44.71 19.18
C SER A 25 -33.11 43.58 19.03
N VAL A 26 -32.63 42.34 18.97
CA VAL A 26 -33.49 41.19 19.33
C VAL A 26 -33.65 41.23 20.86
N LYS A 27 -34.70 41.89 21.35
CA LYS A 27 -35.07 41.82 22.78
C LYS A 27 -35.41 40.37 23.11
N ARG A 28 -34.49 39.65 23.79
CA ARG A 28 -34.82 38.33 24.35
C ARG A 28 -35.91 38.52 25.39
N LEU A 29 -37.09 37.97 25.14
CA LEU A 29 -38.17 37.91 26.11
C LEU A 29 -37.70 37.04 27.28
N ASN A 30 -37.48 37.65 28.43
CA ASN A 30 -37.05 36.98 29.66
C ASN A 30 -38.20 37.01 30.67
N ASP A 31 -39.21 36.15 30.46
CA ASP A 31 -40.29 35.95 31.43
C ASP A 31 -39.80 34.99 32.52
N PRO A 32 -39.74 35.42 33.79
CA PRO A 32 -39.31 34.56 34.89
C PRO A 32 -40.16 33.29 35.06
N SER A 33 -41.44 33.31 34.71
CA SER A 33 -42.35 32.15 34.83
C SER A 33 -42.02 31.09 33.80
N ILE A 34 -41.78 31.52 32.55
CA ILE A 34 -41.29 30.65 31.47
C ILE A 34 -39.91 30.11 31.81
N VAL A 35 -39.01 30.94 32.35
CA VAL A 35 -37.67 30.51 32.77
C VAL A 35 -37.76 29.46 33.89
N ALA A 36 -38.61 29.66 34.90
CA ALA A 36 -38.82 28.70 35.98
C ALA A 36 -39.37 27.36 35.46
N GLN A 37 -40.27 27.38 34.48
CA GLN A 37 -40.74 26.16 33.82
C GLN A 37 -39.62 25.43 33.05
N HIS A 38 -38.81 26.15 32.28
CA HIS A 38 -37.67 25.54 31.58
C HIS A 38 -36.65 24.93 32.56
N LYS A 39 -36.39 25.59 33.71
CA LYS A 39 -35.50 25.06 34.76
C LYS A 39 -35.99 23.71 35.31
N ARG A 40 -37.30 23.56 35.49
CA ARG A 40 -37.97 22.31 35.92
C ARG A 40 -37.98 21.24 34.83
N MET A 41 -37.95 21.60 33.55
CA MET A 41 -37.92 20.62 32.47
C MET A 41 -36.52 20.07 32.17
N VAL A 42 -35.47 20.84 32.44
CA VAL A 42 -34.11 20.51 31.97
C VAL A 42 -33.23 20.04 33.12
N PHE A 43 -32.73 20.93 34.00
CA PHE A 43 -31.69 20.53 34.95
C PHE A 43 -31.59 21.33 36.27
N GLN A 44 -32.05 22.59 36.36
CA GLN A 44 -31.57 23.49 37.41
C GLN A 44 -32.26 23.29 38.77
N ASP A 45 -33.58 23.45 38.84
CA ASP A 45 -34.34 23.29 40.09
C ASP A 45 -35.77 22.81 39.80
N TRP A 46 -36.29 21.88 40.63
CA TRP A 46 -37.67 21.42 40.59
C TRP A 46 -38.61 22.35 41.39
N GLY A 47 -38.05 23.17 42.29
CA GLY A 47 -38.79 23.91 43.32
C GLY A 47 -39.28 25.32 42.96
N ASP A 48 -38.97 25.87 41.78
CA ASP A 48 -39.40 27.24 41.42
C ASP A 48 -40.80 27.26 40.81
N TRP A 49 -41.83 27.36 41.66
CA TRP A 49 -43.25 27.33 41.30
C TRP A 49 -43.85 28.73 41.18
N ARG A 50 -43.46 29.47 40.14
CA ARG A 50 -44.04 30.79 39.85
C ARG A 50 -45.45 30.68 39.22
N PRO A 51 -46.36 31.62 39.50
CA PRO A 51 -46.23 32.79 40.39
C PRO A 51 -46.11 32.41 41.87
N TYR A 52 -45.49 33.21 42.74
CA TYR A 52 -45.25 32.80 44.14
C TYR A 52 -46.52 32.84 45.02
N PRO A 53 -46.68 31.92 45.98
CA PRO A 53 -47.80 31.94 46.92
C PRO A 53 -47.72 33.17 47.86
N LYS A 54 -48.87 33.72 48.24
CA LYS A 54 -49.00 34.79 49.24
C LYS A 54 -50.12 34.47 50.22
N TYR A 55 -49.78 34.17 51.46
CA TYR A 55 -50.75 33.78 52.48
C TYR A 55 -51.06 34.96 53.41
N PHE A 56 -52.33 35.09 53.80
CA PHE A 56 -52.79 35.97 54.88
C PHE A 56 -53.75 35.17 55.76
N LEU A 57 -53.44 35.06 57.06
CA LEU A 57 -54.20 34.24 58.02
C LEU A 57 -54.45 32.80 57.54
N GLY A 58 -53.46 32.18 56.87
CA GLY A 58 -53.56 30.82 56.33
C GLY A 58 -54.30 30.69 54.99
N ILE A 59 -54.90 31.77 54.49
CA ILE A 59 -55.65 31.78 53.23
C ILE A 59 -54.74 32.26 52.10
N GLN A 60 -54.75 31.55 50.97
CA GLN A 60 -54.02 31.93 49.77
C GLN A 60 -54.67 33.15 49.12
N THR A 61 -53.97 34.29 49.11
CA THR A 61 -54.46 35.56 48.55
C THR A 61 -54.01 35.82 47.11
N ASN A 62 -53.03 35.06 46.60
CA ASN A 62 -52.62 35.16 45.21
C ASN A 62 -53.51 34.27 44.32
N PHE A 63 -54.43 34.90 43.60
CA PHE A 63 -55.36 34.21 42.69
C PHE A 63 -54.64 33.40 41.62
N ALA A 64 -53.62 33.99 40.96
CA ALA A 64 -52.89 33.33 39.89
C ALA A 64 -52.13 32.08 40.38
N TYR A 65 -51.61 32.09 41.61
CA TYR A 65 -51.04 30.88 42.21
C TYR A 65 -52.13 29.86 42.56
N ALA A 66 -53.24 30.31 43.15
CA ALA A 66 -54.33 29.44 43.56
C ALA A 66 -54.90 28.62 42.39
N THR A 67 -55.01 29.24 41.21
CA THR A 67 -55.52 28.59 39.98
C THR A 67 -54.50 27.72 39.24
N VAL A 68 -53.20 27.98 39.39
CA VAL A 68 -52.15 27.26 38.64
C VAL A 68 -51.53 26.13 39.46
N TRP A 69 -51.24 26.37 40.75
CA TRP A 69 -50.52 25.45 41.64
C TRP A 69 -51.22 25.20 42.98
N GLY A 70 -52.23 26.00 43.33
CA GLY A 70 -52.93 25.93 44.62
C GLY A 70 -54.18 25.05 44.60
N ILE A 71 -55.11 25.34 45.52
CA ILE A 71 -56.30 24.50 45.77
C ILE A 71 -57.23 24.46 44.55
N TRP A 72 -57.25 25.50 43.72
CA TRP A 72 -58.14 25.63 42.56
C TRP A 72 -57.46 25.15 41.27
N ALA A 73 -56.24 24.60 41.37
CA ALA A 73 -55.51 24.10 40.23
C ALA A 73 -56.07 22.75 39.74
N PRO A 74 -56.01 22.48 38.41
CA PRO A 74 -56.31 21.18 37.86
C PRO A 74 -55.49 20.07 38.54
N LYS A 75 -56.07 18.87 38.65
CA LYS A 75 -55.43 17.71 39.30
C LYS A 75 -54.01 17.46 38.74
N ILE A 76 -53.83 17.56 37.43
CA ILE A 76 -52.54 17.36 36.74
C ILE A 76 -51.44 18.28 37.29
N ASN A 77 -51.75 19.56 37.52
CA ASN A 77 -50.76 20.52 38.00
C ASN A 77 -50.39 20.28 39.47
N ARG A 78 -51.36 19.82 40.27
CA ARG A 78 -51.13 19.44 41.67
C ARG A 78 -50.28 18.18 41.76
N ASP A 79 -50.62 17.15 40.97
CA ASP A 79 -49.84 15.90 40.88
C ASP A 79 -48.41 16.16 40.37
N TYR A 80 -48.24 17.10 39.43
CA TYR A 80 -46.93 17.50 38.92
C TYR A 80 -46.09 18.26 39.96
N LYS A 81 -46.72 19.12 40.78
CA LYS A 81 -46.03 19.90 41.82
C LYS A 81 -45.68 19.08 43.05
N ASP A 82 -46.62 18.25 43.50
CA ASP A 82 -46.47 17.47 44.73
C ASP A 82 -45.87 16.08 44.46
N GLY A 83 -45.69 15.71 43.19
CA GLY A 83 -45.06 14.47 42.75
C GLY A 83 -43.53 14.50 42.72
N GLU A 84 -42.93 13.36 42.35
CA GLU A 84 -41.48 13.22 42.25
C GLU A 84 -40.87 14.11 41.16
N ASP A 85 -39.62 14.54 41.37
CA ASP A 85 -38.85 15.29 40.39
C ASP A 85 -38.60 14.46 39.13
N ILE A 86 -39.28 14.77 38.02
CA ILE A 86 -39.15 14.05 36.74
C ILE A 86 -38.06 14.63 35.82
N ARG A 87 -37.20 15.53 36.32
CA ARG A 87 -36.14 16.13 35.50
C ARG A 87 -35.26 15.07 34.85
N PRO A 88 -35.07 15.11 33.52
CA PRO A 88 -34.24 14.15 32.83
C PRO A 88 -32.75 14.25 33.20
N LEU A 89 -32.25 15.46 33.50
CA LEU A 89 -30.85 15.74 33.82
C LEU A 89 -30.57 15.95 35.32
N LYS A 90 -31.52 15.60 36.21
CA LYS A 90 -31.20 15.51 37.65
C LYS A 90 -30.08 14.47 37.86
N PRO A 91 -29.33 14.50 38.97
CA PRO A 91 -28.23 13.55 39.19
C PRO A 91 -28.61 12.07 39.00
N THR A 92 -29.82 11.67 39.39
CA THR A 92 -30.38 10.31 39.21
C THR A 92 -31.31 10.19 38.00
N GLY A 93 -31.38 11.21 37.14
CA GLY A 93 -32.29 11.30 36.01
C GLY A 93 -31.93 10.37 34.86
N VAL A 94 -32.93 10.03 34.05
CA VAL A 94 -32.81 9.04 32.96
C VAL A 94 -31.75 9.45 31.94
N GLN A 95 -31.60 10.73 31.61
CA GLN A 95 -30.62 11.16 30.62
C GLN A 95 -29.18 11.04 31.13
N ASN A 96 -28.94 11.35 32.41
CA ASN A 96 -27.60 11.17 33.00
C ASN A 96 -27.21 9.68 33.07
N GLN A 97 -28.16 8.80 33.38
CA GLN A 97 -27.95 7.35 33.30
C GLN A 97 -27.63 6.90 31.86
N ARG A 98 -28.35 7.41 30.87
CA ARG A 98 -28.06 7.14 29.44
C ARG A 98 -26.71 7.67 29.01
N PHE A 99 -26.31 8.86 29.46
CA PHE A 99 -24.98 9.39 29.16
C PHE A 99 -23.87 8.54 29.78
N ALA A 100 -24.06 8.06 31.01
CA ALA A 100 -23.11 7.12 31.62
C ALA A 100 -23.02 5.81 30.83
N GLN A 101 -24.16 5.21 30.47
CA GLN A 101 -24.20 4.01 29.63
C GLN A 101 -23.55 4.23 28.26
N LEU A 102 -23.83 5.37 27.61
CA LEU A 102 -23.22 5.74 26.33
C LEU A 102 -21.70 5.88 26.45
N LYS A 103 -21.19 6.40 27.57
CA LYS A 103 -19.75 6.47 27.83
C LYS A 103 -19.12 5.09 27.96
N PHE A 104 -19.75 4.16 28.69
CA PHE A 104 -19.28 2.77 28.74
C PHE A 104 -19.30 2.10 27.37
N GLN A 105 -20.37 2.27 26.60
CA GLN A 105 -20.46 1.75 25.23
C GLN A 105 -19.41 2.36 24.30
N GLU A 106 -19.12 3.66 24.45
CA GLU A 106 -18.08 4.35 23.68
C GLU A 106 -16.69 3.75 23.97
N GLU A 107 -16.40 3.42 25.23
CA GLU A 107 -15.15 2.77 25.63
C GLU A 107 -15.03 1.34 25.08
N GLU A 108 -16.10 0.55 25.12
CA GLU A 108 -16.15 -0.78 24.52
C GLU A 108 -15.99 -0.73 23.01
N ALA A 109 -16.68 0.20 22.35
CA ALA A 109 -16.56 0.43 20.91
C ALA A 109 -15.13 0.80 20.50
N LYS A 110 -14.43 1.62 21.30
CA LYS A 110 -13.01 1.93 21.07
C LYS A 110 -12.12 0.69 21.13
N LYS A 111 -12.35 -0.22 22.08
CA LYS A 111 -11.61 -1.48 22.19
C LYS A 111 -11.86 -2.38 20.97
N ILE A 112 -13.12 -2.52 20.57
CA ILE A 112 -13.51 -3.30 19.38
C ILE A 112 -12.87 -2.72 18.12
N LYS A 113 -12.91 -1.39 17.97
CA LYS A 113 -12.29 -0.69 16.84
C LYS A 113 -10.78 -0.94 16.80
N ALA A 114 -10.07 -0.82 17.93
CA ALA A 114 -8.64 -1.08 17.99
C ALA A 114 -8.30 -2.54 17.59
N ALA A 115 -9.10 -3.51 18.01
CA ALA A 115 -8.94 -4.91 17.59
C ALA A 115 -9.18 -5.09 16.09
N SER A 116 -10.24 -4.48 15.55
CA SER A 116 -10.57 -4.50 14.12
C SER A 116 -9.47 -3.85 13.27
N ASP A 117 -8.99 -2.68 13.66
CA ASP A 117 -7.89 -1.97 12.99
C ASP A 117 -6.60 -2.80 13.01
N THR A 118 -6.33 -3.52 14.11
CA THR A 118 -5.18 -4.41 14.23
C THR A 118 -5.29 -5.61 13.27
N ILE A 119 -6.47 -6.24 13.20
CA ILE A 119 -6.74 -7.34 12.27
C ILE A 119 -6.60 -6.86 10.82
N HIS A 120 -7.16 -5.70 10.50
CA HIS A 120 -7.08 -5.13 9.16
C HIS A 120 -5.64 -4.80 8.77
N LYS A 121 -4.87 -4.16 9.65
CA LYS A 121 -3.45 -3.88 9.40
C LYS A 121 -2.66 -5.16 9.17
N ARG A 122 -2.92 -6.20 9.96
CA ARG A 122 -2.26 -7.50 9.80
C ARG A 122 -2.66 -8.17 8.49
N SER A 123 -3.95 -8.16 8.13
CA SER A 123 -4.41 -8.78 6.89
C SER A 123 -3.88 -8.09 5.64
N VAL A 124 -3.73 -6.76 5.66
CA VAL A 124 -3.08 -6.00 4.58
C VAL A 124 -1.59 -6.35 4.48
N GLN A 125 -0.90 -6.47 5.62
CA GLN A 125 0.51 -6.91 5.63
C GLN A 125 0.69 -8.33 5.13
N ASP A 126 -0.18 -9.26 5.56
CA ASP A 126 -0.18 -10.65 5.10
C ASP A 126 -0.51 -10.69 3.60
N PHE A 127 -1.50 -9.95 3.15
CA PHE A 127 -1.81 -9.85 1.71
C PHE A 127 -0.61 -9.37 0.90
N ALA A 128 0.05 -8.28 1.32
CA ALA A 128 1.24 -7.75 0.66
C ALA A 128 2.43 -8.74 0.68
N HIS A 129 2.52 -9.58 1.70
CA HIS A 129 3.57 -10.59 1.85
C HIS A 129 3.37 -11.83 0.94
N TRP A 130 2.12 -12.14 0.60
CA TRP A 130 1.77 -13.33 -0.20
C TRP A 130 1.51 -13.01 -1.67
N THR A 131 0.98 -11.82 -1.96
CA THR A 131 0.57 -11.47 -3.33
C THR A 131 1.76 -11.37 -4.28
N SER A 132 1.56 -11.87 -5.50
CA SER A 132 2.46 -11.70 -6.64
C SER A 132 2.46 -10.26 -7.21
N ALA A 133 1.45 -9.44 -6.88
CA ALA A 133 1.35 -8.08 -7.40
C ALA A 133 2.47 -7.14 -6.89
N THR A 134 3.02 -7.41 -5.70
CA THR A 134 4.05 -6.58 -5.05
C THR A 134 5.48 -7.00 -5.42
N VAL A 135 5.65 -8.03 -6.26
CA VAL A 135 6.97 -8.62 -6.57
C VAL A 135 7.95 -7.58 -7.12
N ASP A 136 7.49 -6.67 -7.97
CA ASP A 136 8.37 -5.66 -8.57
C ASP A 136 8.87 -4.60 -7.60
N ALA A 137 8.15 -4.40 -6.49
CA ALA A 137 8.53 -3.48 -5.44
C ALA A 137 9.41 -4.14 -4.36
N ASP A 138 9.70 -5.44 -4.46
CA ASP A 138 10.54 -6.13 -3.47
C ASP A 138 11.97 -5.56 -3.49
N PRO A 139 12.50 -5.07 -2.36
CA PRO A 139 13.81 -4.40 -2.34
C PRO A 139 14.95 -5.35 -2.74
N LEU A 140 14.93 -6.61 -2.27
CA LEU A 140 15.96 -7.60 -2.64
C LEU A 140 15.88 -7.96 -4.13
N TRP A 141 14.68 -7.97 -4.70
CA TRP A 141 14.50 -8.17 -6.14
C TRP A 141 15.16 -7.05 -6.93
N LEU A 142 14.84 -5.80 -6.59
CA LEU A 142 15.38 -4.62 -7.25
C LEU A 142 16.91 -4.53 -7.14
N LEU A 143 17.46 -4.81 -5.97
CA LEU A 143 18.90 -4.68 -5.70
C LEU A 143 19.75 -5.78 -6.33
N TYR A 144 19.24 -7.01 -6.42
CA TYR A 144 20.06 -8.17 -6.80
C TYR A 144 19.44 -8.99 -7.94
N TYR A 145 18.27 -9.59 -7.69
CA TYR A 145 17.75 -10.63 -8.58
C TYR A 145 17.31 -10.12 -9.95
N LYS A 146 16.76 -8.89 -10.02
CA LYS A 146 16.35 -8.26 -11.28
C LYS A 146 17.49 -8.23 -12.30
N ARG A 147 18.70 -7.86 -11.88
CA ARG A 147 19.88 -7.84 -12.76
C ARG A 147 20.38 -9.25 -13.07
N MET A 148 20.42 -10.13 -12.07
CA MET A 148 21.02 -11.46 -12.21
C MET A 148 20.18 -12.44 -13.04
N LEU A 149 18.85 -12.29 -13.01
CA LEU A 149 17.91 -13.14 -13.76
C LEU A 149 17.53 -12.55 -15.13
N LYS A 150 17.91 -11.29 -15.42
CA LYS A 150 17.73 -10.65 -16.74
C LYS A 150 18.17 -11.52 -17.93
N PRO A 151 19.30 -12.26 -17.85
CA PRO A 151 19.72 -13.11 -18.96
C PRO A 151 18.71 -14.22 -19.31
N ILE A 152 17.87 -14.66 -18.38
CA ILE A 152 16.85 -15.69 -18.62
C ILE A 152 15.73 -15.11 -19.49
N THR A 153 15.31 -13.87 -19.23
CA THR A 153 14.29 -13.18 -20.02
C THR A 153 14.80 -12.71 -21.38
N GLU A 154 16.09 -12.42 -21.49
CA GLU A 154 16.72 -12.02 -22.77
C GLU A 154 17.07 -13.23 -23.66
N PHE A 155 17.17 -14.42 -23.08
CA PHE A 155 17.40 -15.64 -23.86
C PHE A 155 16.12 -15.99 -24.64
N PRO A 156 16.18 -16.37 -25.92
CA PRO A 156 14.99 -16.72 -26.71
C PRO A 156 14.29 -17.97 -26.17
N ASP A 157 12.97 -18.08 -26.36
CA ASP A 157 12.20 -19.26 -25.91
C ASP A 157 12.54 -20.49 -26.75
N THR A 158 12.61 -20.35 -28.06
CA THR A 158 12.93 -21.43 -29.01
C THR A 158 14.14 -21.05 -29.86
N PRO A 159 15.38 -21.15 -29.34
CA PRO A 159 16.59 -20.89 -30.10
C PRO A 159 16.75 -21.85 -31.29
N GLN A 160 16.83 -21.31 -32.51
CA GLN A 160 16.98 -22.08 -33.75
C GLN A 160 18.42 -22.13 -34.26
N ASN A 161 19.22 -21.10 -33.94
CA ASN A 161 20.56 -20.91 -34.50
C ASN A 161 21.67 -21.01 -33.44
N PHE A 162 22.91 -21.27 -33.88
CA PHE A 162 24.07 -21.32 -32.98
C PHE A 162 24.29 -20.02 -32.19
N ILE A 163 23.98 -18.86 -32.81
CA ILE A 163 24.10 -17.54 -32.20
C ILE A 163 23.09 -17.38 -31.05
N GLU A 164 21.85 -17.81 -31.28
CA GLU A 164 20.77 -17.76 -30.28
C GLU A 164 21.07 -18.69 -29.09
N TRP A 165 21.62 -19.87 -29.38
CA TRP A 165 22.15 -20.78 -28.36
C TRP A 165 23.43 -20.27 -27.66
N ARG A 166 23.99 -19.14 -28.11
CA ARG A 166 25.28 -18.59 -27.66
C ARG A 166 26.43 -19.61 -27.74
N LEU A 167 26.39 -20.44 -28.77
CA LEU A 167 27.47 -21.37 -29.13
C LEU A 167 28.53 -20.62 -29.94
N LYS A 168 29.77 -21.13 -29.92
CA LYS A 168 30.89 -20.49 -30.64
C LYS A 168 30.82 -20.76 -32.14
N ASP A 169 30.59 -22.02 -32.51
CA ASP A 169 30.76 -22.50 -33.88
C ASP A 169 29.50 -23.21 -34.39
N LEU A 170 29.25 -23.11 -35.71
CA LEU A 170 28.17 -23.86 -36.38
C LEU A 170 28.36 -25.37 -36.24
N GLN A 171 29.61 -25.85 -36.29
CA GLN A 171 29.92 -27.27 -36.13
C GLN A 171 29.50 -27.79 -34.74
N THR A 172 29.64 -26.98 -33.68
CA THR A 172 29.13 -27.35 -32.35
C THR A 172 27.63 -27.55 -32.39
N PHE A 173 26.89 -26.61 -33.00
CA PHE A 173 25.45 -26.72 -33.12
C PHE A 173 25.00 -27.98 -33.88
N GLU A 174 25.61 -28.27 -35.03
CA GLU A 174 25.33 -29.49 -35.81
C GLU A 174 25.60 -30.76 -35.00
N THR A 175 26.71 -30.81 -34.26
CA THR A 175 27.03 -31.98 -33.41
C THR A 175 26.05 -32.16 -32.26
N LEU A 176 25.55 -31.07 -31.67
CA LEU A 176 24.54 -31.13 -30.61
C LEU A 176 23.17 -31.51 -31.16
N SER A 177 22.86 -31.08 -32.39
CA SER A 177 21.66 -31.47 -33.11
C SER A 177 21.68 -32.96 -33.44
N SER A 178 22.79 -33.47 -33.99
CA SER A 178 22.92 -34.87 -34.37
C SER A 178 22.94 -35.82 -33.17
N THR A 179 23.45 -35.37 -32.03
CA THR A 179 23.49 -36.17 -30.78
C THR A 179 22.20 -36.10 -29.97
N GLY A 180 21.23 -35.24 -30.35
CA GLY A 180 20.00 -35.03 -29.58
C GLY A 180 20.18 -34.22 -28.29
N ALA A 181 21.38 -33.71 -28.01
CA ALA A 181 21.67 -32.92 -26.82
C ALA A 181 20.91 -31.59 -26.79
N LEU A 182 20.63 -31.00 -27.97
CA LEU A 182 19.83 -29.76 -28.07
C LEU A 182 18.42 -29.94 -27.51
N LYS A 183 17.78 -31.09 -27.72
CA LYS A 183 16.43 -31.34 -27.21
C LYS A 183 16.42 -31.33 -25.68
N ARG A 184 17.38 -32.01 -25.04
CA ARG A 184 17.53 -31.98 -23.58
C ARG A 184 17.82 -30.57 -23.06
N LEU A 185 18.70 -29.82 -23.73
CA LEU A 185 19.01 -28.44 -23.34
C LEU A 185 17.78 -27.53 -23.48
N GLN A 186 16.93 -27.77 -24.47
CA GLN A 186 15.66 -27.06 -24.64
C GLN A 186 14.70 -27.37 -23.48
N GLU A 187 14.53 -28.65 -23.15
CA GLU A 187 13.70 -29.06 -22.01
C GLU A 187 14.18 -28.43 -20.69
N GLU A 188 15.51 -28.37 -20.48
CA GLU A 188 16.08 -27.70 -19.31
C GLU A 188 15.86 -26.19 -19.30
N LEU A 189 15.97 -25.54 -20.47
CA LEU A 189 15.67 -24.12 -20.63
C LEU A 189 14.20 -23.83 -20.29
N ASP A 190 13.29 -24.64 -20.81
CA ASP A 190 11.85 -24.52 -20.59
C ASP A 190 11.52 -24.65 -19.09
N LEU A 191 12.10 -25.64 -18.41
CA LEU A 191 11.95 -25.81 -16.96
C LEU A 191 12.48 -24.60 -16.15
N ILE A 192 13.58 -23.98 -16.60
CA ILE A 192 14.13 -22.78 -15.94
C ILE A 192 13.18 -21.60 -16.14
N LYS A 193 12.69 -21.40 -17.36
CA LYS A 193 11.79 -20.30 -17.72
C LYS A 193 10.42 -20.43 -17.07
N GLU A 194 9.86 -21.63 -17.06
CA GLU A 194 8.62 -21.94 -16.35
C GLU A 194 8.76 -21.63 -14.86
N LYS A 195 9.83 -22.12 -14.22
CA LYS A 195 10.08 -21.83 -12.80
C LYS A 195 10.28 -20.34 -12.54
N TYR A 196 10.92 -19.61 -13.45
CA TYR A 196 11.02 -18.16 -13.38
C TYR A 196 9.63 -17.50 -13.50
N SER A 197 8.81 -17.91 -14.45
CA SER A 197 7.43 -17.41 -14.62
C SER A 197 6.59 -17.66 -13.37
N MET A 198 6.60 -18.88 -12.82
CA MET A 198 5.93 -19.22 -11.56
C MET A 198 6.38 -18.35 -10.39
N SER A 199 7.66 -17.95 -10.36
CA SER A 199 8.19 -17.10 -9.27
C SER A 199 7.69 -15.65 -9.32
N ARG A 200 7.05 -15.28 -10.43
CA ARG A 200 6.52 -13.96 -10.70
C ARG A 200 4.99 -13.94 -10.65
N SER A 201 4.32 -15.03 -11.02
CA SER A 201 2.86 -15.09 -11.12
C SER A 201 2.17 -15.76 -9.93
N MET A 202 2.82 -16.69 -9.24
CA MET A 202 2.17 -17.46 -8.18
C MET A 202 2.19 -16.69 -6.85
N ASP A 203 1.02 -16.65 -6.19
CA ASP A 203 0.91 -16.13 -4.83
C ASP A 203 1.62 -17.07 -3.85
N MET A 204 2.64 -16.54 -3.19
CA MET A 204 3.49 -17.28 -2.27
C MET A 204 4.16 -16.32 -1.31
N PRO A 205 4.53 -16.77 -0.10
CA PRO A 205 5.21 -15.91 0.85
C PRO A 205 6.55 -15.45 0.28
N ARG A 206 6.87 -14.18 0.54
CA ARG A 206 8.08 -13.49 0.07
C ARG A 206 9.37 -14.30 0.25
N GLY A 207 9.56 -14.95 1.40
CA GLY A 207 10.74 -15.79 1.66
C GLY A 207 10.87 -16.99 0.70
N LYS A 208 9.75 -17.68 0.43
CA LYS A 208 9.73 -18.82 -0.52
C LYS A 208 10.02 -18.36 -1.95
N ARG A 209 9.55 -17.17 -2.31
CA ARG A 209 9.83 -16.53 -3.60
C ARG A 209 11.32 -16.28 -3.79
N PHE A 210 12.01 -15.77 -2.77
CA PHE A 210 13.46 -15.54 -2.83
C PHE A 210 14.26 -16.83 -2.96
N ILE A 211 13.85 -17.90 -2.27
CA ILE A 211 14.44 -19.22 -2.44
C ILE A 211 14.26 -19.67 -3.90
N MET A 212 13.07 -19.48 -4.46
CA MET A 212 12.82 -19.84 -5.85
C MET A 212 13.68 -19.05 -6.84
N TYR A 213 13.89 -17.74 -6.63
CA TYR A 213 14.83 -16.94 -7.43
C TYR A 213 16.27 -17.44 -7.32
N HIS A 214 16.68 -17.84 -6.12
CA HIS A 214 18.02 -18.36 -5.90
C HIS A 214 18.22 -19.69 -6.63
N GLU A 215 17.24 -20.58 -6.54
CA GLU A 215 17.26 -21.87 -7.22
C GLU A 215 17.24 -21.71 -8.74
N THR A 216 16.43 -20.80 -9.30
CA THR A 216 16.42 -20.52 -10.75
C THR A 216 17.75 -19.96 -11.20
N LEU A 217 18.35 -19.06 -10.42
CA LEU A 217 19.67 -18.50 -10.69
C LEU A 217 20.77 -19.56 -10.68
N ILE A 218 20.77 -20.50 -9.72
CA ILE A 218 21.72 -21.61 -9.70
C ILE A 218 21.53 -22.50 -10.91
N LYS A 219 20.29 -22.87 -11.24
CA LYS A 219 19.99 -23.70 -12.43
C LYS A 219 20.47 -23.02 -13.71
N TRP A 220 20.22 -21.72 -13.85
CA TRP A 220 20.70 -20.93 -14.98
C TRP A 220 22.23 -20.93 -15.10
N ARG A 221 22.95 -20.76 -13.98
CA ARG A 221 24.42 -20.82 -14.00
C ARG A 221 24.93 -22.19 -14.43
N LYS A 222 24.30 -23.27 -13.98
CA LYS A 222 24.65 -24.64 -14.39
C LYS A 222 24.40 -24.84 -15.89
N PHE A 223 23.26 -24.40 -16.40
CA PHE A 223 22.92 -24.44 -17.82
C PHE A 223 23.95 -23.69 -18.69
N VAL A 224 24.34 -22.47 -18.30
CA VAL A 224 25.37 -21.70 -19.01
C VAL A 224 26.74 -22.39 -18.95
N GLN A 225 27.11 -22.99 -17.82
CA GLN A 225 28.34 -23.77 -17.70
C GLN A 225 28.32 -24.99 -18.62
N GLU A 226 27.17 -25.63 -18.80
CA GLU A 226 27.02 -26.78 -19.67
C GLU A 226 27.17 -26.40 -21.15
N LEU A 227 26.55 -25.30 -21.59
CA LEU A 227 26.78 -24.75 -22.93
C LEU A 227 28.27 -24.43 -23.17
N ARG A 228 28.95 -23.84 -22.19
CA ARG A 228 30.40 -23.58 -22.27
C ARG A 228 31.21 -24.88 -22.35
N LYS A 229 30.81 -25.93 -21.62
CA LYS A 229 31.45 -27.24 -21.67
C LYS A 229 31.35 -27.84 -23.07
N HIS A 230 30.19 -27.74 -23.72
CA HIS A 230 30.01 -28.18 -25.11
C HIS A 230 30.92 -27.41 -26.07
N ASN A 231 30.95 -26.07 -25.98
CA ASN A 231 31.86 -25.25 -26.77
C ASN A 231 33.33 -25.67 -26.58
N ASN A 232 33.79 -25.79 -25.33
CA ASN A 232 35.18 -26.16 -25.03
C ASN A 232 35.53 -27.58 -25.51
N LYS A 233 34.57 -28.51 -25.46
CA LYS A 233 34.76 -29.86 -25.99
C LYS A 233 34.93 -29.83 -27.50
N THR A 234 34.09 -29.08 -28.22
CA THR A 234 34.21 -28.99 -29.67
C THR A 234 35.50 -28.31 -30.09
N THR A 235 35.91 -27.21 -29.44
CA THR A 235 37.19 -26.55 -29.75
C THR A 235 38.36 -27.51 -29.57
N LEU A 236 38.39 -28.24 -28.46
CA LEU A 236 39.43 -29.23 -28.18
C LEU A 236 39.44 -30.37 -29.22
N LEU A 237 38.27 -30.88 -29.64
CA LEU A 237 38.18 -31.89 -30.68
C LEU A 237 38.66 -31.37 -32.05
N THR A 238 38.34 -30.12 -32.38
CA THR A 238 38.80 -29.46 -33.60
C THR A 238 40.31 -29.26 -33.57
N ASP A 239 40.87 -28.84 -32.44
CA ASP A 239 42.32 -28.70 -32.25
C ASP A 239 43.04 -30.04 -32.43
N TYR A 240 42.54 -31.11 -31.81
CA TYR A 240 43.10 -32.46 -32.00
C TYR A 240 43.00 -32.92 -33.45
N LYS A 241 41.85 -32.68 -34.12
CA LYS A 241 41.68 -33.00 -35.54
C LYS A 241 42.70 -32.27 -36.40
N ASN A 242 42.99 -31.01 -36.11
CA ASN A 242 43.97 -30.20 -36.84
C ASN A 242 45.40 -30.70 -36.59
N ILE A 243 45.76 -31.03 -35.34
CA ILE A 243 47.05 -31.62 -34.99
C ILE A 243 47.24 -32.96 -35.73
N LEU A 244 46.24 -33.85 -35.68
CA LEU A 244 46.31 -35.15 -36.34
C LEU A 244 46.43 -35.03 -37.85
N LYS A 245 45.71 -34.08 -38.48
CA LYS A 245 45.87 -33.80 -39.92
C LYS A 245 47.31 -33.40 -40.25
N ASN A 246 47.90 -32.52 -39.45
CA ASN A 246 49.26 -32.03 -39.66
C ASN A 246 50.33 -33.11 -39.42
N HIS A 247 50.05 -34.11 -38.59
CA HIS A 247 50.99 -35.20 -38.25
C HIS A 247 50.63 -36.55 -38.90
N SER A 248 49.62 -36.61 -39.76
CA SER A 248 49.24 -37.86 -40.44
C SER A 248 50.30 -38.26 -41.47
N ASN A 249 50.59 -39.55 -41.60
CA ASN A 249 51.54 -40.08 -42.60
C ASN A 249 51.11 -39.82 -44.06
N PHE A 250 49.87 -39.37 -44.28
CA PHE A 250 49.31 -38.95 -45.57
C PHE A 250 49.28 -37.42 -45.73
N ALA A 251 49.68 -36.65 -44.72
CA ALA A 251 49.97 -35.24 -44.90
C ALA A 251 51.09 -35.16 -45.92
N LEU A 252 50.84 -34.46 -47.04
CA LEU A 252 51.90 -34.15 -47.99
C LEU A 252 53.08 -33.60 -47.17
N PRO A 253 54.32 -34.10 -47.36
CA PRO A 253 55.46 -33.51 -46.70
C PRO A 253 55.39 -31.99 -46.95
N PRO A 254 55.68 -31.15 -45.95
CA PRO A 254 55.72 -29.70 -46.17
C PRO A 254 56.54 -29.49 -47.43
N ALA A 255 55.95 -28.81 -48.42
CA ALA A 255 56.52 -28.67 -49.75
C ALA A 255 58.03 -28.43 -49.64
N TRP A 256 58.84 -29.24 -50.34
CA TRP A 256 60.29 -29.23 -50.24
C TRP A 256 60.78 -27.78 -50.15
N THR A 257 61.28 -27.41 -48.98
CA THR A 257 61.81 -26.06 -48.77
C THR A 257 63.25 -26.08 -49.24
N PRO A 258 63.68 -25.16 -50.13
CA PRO A 258 65.07 -25.09 -50.60
C PRO A 258 66.05 -24.63 -49.50
N SER A 259 65.62 -24.58 -48.25
CA SER A 259 66.37 -24.04 -47.12
C SER A 259 67.35 -25.08 -46.60
N SER A 260 68.63 -24.72 -46.52
CA SER A 260 69.64 -25.55 -45.86
C SER A 260 69.36 -25.69 -44.36
N ASP A 261 69.69 -26.82 -43.74
CA ASP A 261 69.50 -27.08 -42.31
C ASP A 261 70.02 -25.94 -41.41
N GLY A 262 71.13 -25.31 -41.78
CA GLY A 262 71.65 -24.13 -41.06
C GLY A 262 70.71 -22.92 -41.10
N GLN A 263 70.04 -22.68 -42.23
CA GLN A 263 69.04 -21.61 -42.37
C GLN A 263 67.76 -21.91 -41.56
N ILE A 264 67.38 -23.19 -41.46
CA ILE A 264 66.24 -23.63 -40.65
C ILE A 264 66.51 -23.35 -39.17
N VAL A 265 67.68 -23.75 -38.67
CA VAL A 265 68.11 -23.48 -37.29
C VAL A 265 68.19 -21.98 -37.01
N GLN A 266 68.73 -21.19 -37.93
CA GLN A 266 68.78 -19.73 -37.81
C GLN A 266 67.38 -19.10 -37.71
N ASN A 267 66.42 -19.59 -38.52
CA ASN A 267 65.04 -19.10 -38.51
C ASN A 267 64.31 -19.46 -37.20
N ILE A 268 64.52 -20.68 -36.69
CA ILE A 268 63.98 -21.10 -35.39
C ILE A 268 64.59 -20.25 -34.28
N MET A 269 65.90 -20.06 -34.26
CA MET A 269 66.58 -19.19 -33.29
C MET A 269 66.05 -17.76 -33.34
N ASN A 270 65.86 -17.19 -34.52
CA ASN A 270 65.29 -15.85 -34.67
C ASN A 270 63.82 -15.77 -34.23
N HIS A 271 63.00 -16.79 -34.53
CA HIS A 271 61.60 -16.84 -34.13
C HIS A 271 61.44 -16.89 -32.60
N TYR A 272 62.34 -17.58 -31.91
CA TYR A 272 62.31 -17.71 -30.45
C TYR A 272 63.19 -16.69 -29.70
N LYS A 273 64.00 -15.89 -30.40
CA LYS A 273 64.93 -14.89 -29.82
C LYS A 273 64.27 -13.89 -28.86
N HIS A 274 62.99 -13.59 -29.06
CA HIS A 274 62.24 -12.60 -28.28
C HIS A 274 61.15 -13.22 -27.39
N ARG A 275 61.04 -14.55 -27.39
CA ARG A 275 60.04 -15.27 -26.58
C ARG A 275 60.58 -15.68 -25.21
N TYR A 276 61.88 -15.48 -24.99
CA TYR A 276 62.61 -15.66 -23.74
C TYR A 276 63.55 -14.48 -23.51
#